data_AF-A0A2W5QUY3-F1
#
_entry.id   AF-A0A2W5QUY3-F1
#
_cell.length_a   1.000
_cell.length_b   1.000
_cell.length_c   1.000
_cell.angle_alpha   90.00
_cell.angle_beta   90.00
_cell.angle_gamma   90.00
#
_symmetry.space_group_name_H-M   'P 1'
#
loop_
_entity.id
_entity.type
_entity.pdbx_description
1 polymer ?
#
loop_
_entity_poly.entity_id
_entity_poly.type
_entity_poly.pdbx_seq_one_letter_code
_entity_poly.pdbx_strand_id
1 'polypeptide(L)'
;MSIEERLAEWTPARLIEHIAAASEAMAWQAGVGGRETAGAIISYLALKPEHIEPFLNGGISELPSEWMDGGRLTWHGMNGKIVHPEEVREARAARRAREESEF
;
A
#
# COMPACT_ATOMS: atom_id res chain seq x y z
N MET A 1 8.78 -9.31 -22.69
CA MET A 1 9.68 -8.78 -21.66
C MET A 1 9.38 -9.47 -20.34
N SER A 2 10.37 -10.09 -19.70
CA SER A 2 10.22 -10.72 -18.39
C SER A 2 9.98 -9.67 -17.28
N ILE A 3 9.59 -10.12 -16.09
CA ILE A 3 9.46 -9.24 -14.91
C ILE A 3 10.79 -8.57 -14.60
N GLU A 4 11.89 -9.32 -14.66
CA GLU A 4 13.24 -8.85 -14.38
C GLU A 4 13.67 -7.77 -15.37
N GLU A 5 13.36 -7.96 -16.66
CA GLU A 5 13.65 -6.97 -17.70
C GLU A 5 12.85 -5.68 -17.47
N ARG A 6 11.56 -5.79 -17.10
CA ARG A 6 10.72 -4.61 -16.77
C ARG A 6 11.24 -3.86 -15.54
N LEU A 7 11.66 -4.58 -14.51
CA LEU A 7 12.22 -3.99 -13.29
C LEU A 7 13.60 -3.36 -13.51
N ALA A 8 14.39 -3.88 -14.45
CA ALA A 8 15.71 -3.33 -14.77
C ALA A 8 15.67 -1.90 -15.34
N GLU A 9 14.52 -1.47 -15.88
CA GLU A 9 14.31 -0.09 -16.39
C GLU A 9 14.08 0.95 -15.27
N TRP A 10 13.84 0.48 -14.04
CA TRP A 10 13.56 1.33 -12.90
C TRP A 10 14.83 1.72 -12.14
N THR A 11 15.13 3.00 -12.16
CA THR A 11 16.16 3.57 -11.27
C THR A 11 15.54 4.00 -9.95
N PRO A 12 16.34 4.13 -8.87
CA PRO A 12 15.86 4.69 -7.61
C PRO A 12 15.23 6.08 -7.77
N ALA A 13 15.77 6.92 -8.66
CA ALA A 13 15.20 8.25 -8.93
C ALA A 13 13.80 8.16 -9.55
N ARG A 14 13.63 7.33 -10.60
CA ARG A 14 12.32 7.12 -11.24
C ARG A 14 11.31 6.50 -10.27
N LEU A 15 11.75 5.59 -9.42
CA LEU A 15 10.91 5.00 -8.37
C LEU A 15 10.37 6.08 -7.42
N ILE A 16 11.25 6.96 -6.92
CA ILE A 16 10.87 8.04 -6.00
C ILE A 16 9.90 9.01 -6.69
N GLU A 17 10.19 9.41 -7.92
CA GLU A 17 9.32 10.28 -8.72
C GLU A 17 7.94 9.65 -8.95
N HIS A 18 7.90 8.35 -9.28
CA HIS A 18 6.66 7.62 -9.50
C HIS A 18 5.81 7.51 -8.24
N ILE A 19 6.42 7.20 -7.09
CA ILE A 19 5.71 7.17 -5.80
C ILE A 19 5.17 8.56 -5.47
N ALA A 20 5.96 9.63 -5.65
CA ALA A 20 5.52 10.98 -5.38
C ALA A 20 4.32 11.40 -6.27
N ALA A 21 4.41 11.16 -7.57
CA ALA A 21 3.35 11.48 -8.53
C ALA A 21 2.07 10.68 -8.24
N ALA A 22 2.19 9.38 -7.98
CA ALA A 22 1.05 8.53 -7.64
C ALA A 22 0.39 8.98 -6.32
N SER A 23 1.20 9.40 -5.35
CA SER A 23 0.72 9.89 -4.05
C SER A 23 0.00 11.22 -4.17
N GLU A 24 0.52 12.16 -4.96
CA GLU A 24 -0.12 13.46 -5.24
C GLU A 24 -1.48 13.27 -5.92
N ALA A 25 -1.55 12.40 -6.94
CA ALA A 25 -2.76 12.13 -7.69
C ALA A 25 -3.88 11.48 -6.84
N MET A 26 -3.52 10.54 -5.96
CA MET A 26 -4.48 9.87 -5.07
C MET A 26 -4.89 10.71 -3.88
N ALA A 27 -3.93 11.38 -3.23
CA ALA A 27 -4.20 12.22 -2.06
C ALA A 27 -5.22 13.32 -2.37
N TRP A 28 -5.09 13.96 -3.54
CA TRP A 28 -6.05 14.94 -4.03
C TRP A 28 -7.47 14.37 -4.13
N GLN A 29 -7.62 13.16 -4.68
CA GLN A 29 -8.93 12.53 -4.87
C GLN A 29 -9.57 12.04 -3.57
N ALA A 30 -8.75 11.52 -2.65
CA ALA A 30 -9.22 10.93 -1.40
C ALA A 30 -9.31 11.91 -0.23
N GLY A 31 -8.85 13.16 -0.40
CA GLY A 31 -8.83 14.16 0.67
C GLY A 31 -7.86 13.80 1.82
N VAL A 32 -6.83 13.00 1.52
CA VAL A 32 -5.77 12.59 2.47
C VAL A 32 -4.46 13.31 2.15
N GLY A 33 -3.49 13.26 3.05
CA GLY A 33 -2.17 13.86 2.79
C GLY A 33 -1.30 13.00 1.87
N GLY A 34 -0.64 13.63 0.89
CA GLY A 34 0.23 12.93 -0.06
C GLY A 34 1.44 12.25 0.58
N ARG A 35 1.90 12.74 1.74
CA ARG A 35 3.01 12.11 2.48
C ARG A 35 2.57 10.80 3.11
N GLU A 36 1.36 10.78 3.67
CA GLU A 36 0.73 9.60 4.26
C GLU A 36 0.48 8.56 3.17
N THR A 37 -0.01 8.97 1.99
CA THR A 37 -0.17 8.08 0.83
C THR A 37 1.15 7.47 0.38
N ALA A 38 2.22 8.27 0.27
CA ALA A 38 3.55 7.76 -0.12
C ALA A 38 4.07 6.73 0.90
N GLY A 39 3.92 7.02 2.19
CA GLY A 39 4.26 6.10 3.28
C GLY A 39 3.46 4.80 3.21
N ALA A 40 2.16 4.87 2.90
CA ALA A 40 1.29 3.71 2.74
C ALA A 40 1.73 2.82 1.57
N ILE A 41 2.07 3.40 0.41
CA ILE A 41 2.57 2.65 -0.76
C ILE A 41 3.85 1.90 -0.39
N ILE A 42 4.83 2.58 0.20
CA ILE A 42 6.11 1.96 0.63
C ILE A 42 5.84 0.85 1.65
N SER A 43 5.00 1.13 2.64
CA SER A 43 4.64 0.19 3.71
C SER A 43 3.97 -1.08 3.15
N TYR A 44 3.07 -0.93 2.18
CA TYR A 44 2.39 -2.02 1.50
C TYR A 44 3.34 -2.87 0.65
N LEU A 45 4.11 -2.25 -0.24
CA LEU A 45 5.05 -2.94 -1.12
C LEU A 45 6.17 -3.66 -0.34
N ALA A 46 6.57 -3.12 0.82
CA ALA A 46 7.50 -3.79 1.72
C ALA A 46 6.91 -5.05 2.38
N LEU A 47 5.58 -5.10 2.56
CA LEU A 47 4.87 -6.29 3.05
C LEU A 47 4.56 -7.27 1.92
N LYS A 48 4.33 -6.75 0.71
CA LYS A 48 3.90 -7.48 -0.49
C LYS A 48 4.81 -7.20 -1.69
N PRO A 49 6.07 -7.70 -1.68
CA PRO A 49 7.02 -7.46 -2.76
C PRO A 49 6.53 -7.95 -4.12
N GLU A 50 5.64 -8.95 -4.15
CA GLU A 50 5.02 -9.48 -5.37
C GLU A 50 4.22 -8.42 -6.15
N HIS A 51 3.82 -7.32 -5.51
CA HIS A 51 3.08 -6.22 -6.15
C HIS A 51 3.98 -5.05 -6.60
N ILE A 52 5.30 -5.12 -6.41
CA ILE A 52 6.22 -4.06 -6.85
C ILE A 52 6.12 -3.88 -8.36
N GLU A 53 6.27 -4.95 -9.14
CA GLU A 53 6.25 -4.83 -10.59
C GLU A 53 4.90 -4.34 -11.14
N PRO A 54 3.74 -4.89 -10.71
CA PRO A 54 2.43 -4.34 -11.08
C PRO A 54 2.28 -2.85 -10.75
N PHE A 55 2.70 -2.41 -9.56
CA PHE A 55 2.63 -1.00 -9.17
C PHE A 55 3.53 -0.11 -10.05
N LEU A 56 4.74 -0.56 -10.37
CA LEU A 56 5.67 0.23 -11.16
C LEU A 56 5.18 0.40 -12.59
N ASN A 57 4.68 -0.66 -13.23
CA ASN A 57 4.31 -0.61 -14.65
C ASN A 57 2.82 -0.36 -14.92
N GLY A 58 1.95 -0.46 -13.91
CA GLY A 58 0.52 -0.18 -14.05
C GLY A 58 -0.06 0.79 -13.01
N GLY A 59 0.75 1.23 -12.03
CA GLY A 59 0.35 2.24 -11.06
C GLY A 59 -0.53 1.70 -9.93
N ILE A 60 -1.16 2.61 -9.19
CA ILE A 60 -1.99 2.28 -8.02
C ILE A 60 -3.22 1.44 -8.40
N SER A 61 -3.71 1.54 -9.63
CA SER A 61 -4.85 0.74 -10.12
C SER A 61 -4.57 -0.77 -10.17
N GLU A 62 -3.31 -1.18 -10.21
CA GLU A 62 -2.92 -2.60 -10.15
C GLU A 62 -2.79 -3.13 -8.71
N LEU A 63 -2.96 -2.27 -7.71
CA LEU A 63 -2.97 -2.69 -6.30
C LEU A 63 -4.38 -3.12 -5.88
N PRO A 64 -4.51 -4.14 -5.01
CA PRO A 64 -5.81 -4.56 -4.51
C PRO A 64 -6.43 -3.48 -3.61
N SER A 65 -7.75 -3.43 -3.56
CA SER A 65 -8.52 -2.34 -2.90
C SER A 65 -8.11 -2.03 -1.45
N GLU A 66 -7.61 -3.04 -0.74
CA GLU A 66 -7.23 -3.00 0.66
C GLU A 66 -5.76 -2.61 0.90
N TRP A 67 -5.04 -2.16 -0.13
CA TRP A 67 -3.61 -1.84 -0.04
C TRP A 67 -3.30 -0.73 0.99
N MET A 68 -4.24 0.19 1.24
CA MET A 68 -4.11 1.26 2.25
C MET A 68 -4.38 0.78 3.69
N ASP A 69 -5.05 -0.35 3.85
CA ASP A 69 -5.51 -0.80 5.17
C ASP A 69 -4.48 -1.66 5.91
N GLY A 70 -3.27 -1.77 5.38
CA GLY A 70 -2.23 -2.60 5.95
C GLY A 70 -0.85 -2.22 5.43
N GLY A 71 0.15 -2.92 5.96
CA GLY A 71 1.54 -2.71 5.57
C GLY A 71 2.51 -3.16 6.65
N ARG A 72 3.74 -2.69 6.52
CA ARG A 72 4.84 -3.01 7.45
C ARG A 72 5.08 -1.91 8.48
N LEU A 73 4.75 -0.66 8.17
CA LEU A 73 5.04 0.52 8.97
C LEU A 73 3.79 0.99 9.73
N THR A 74 3.99 1.56 10.91
CA THR A 74 2.92 2.23 11.67
C THR A 74 2.42 3.48 10.96
N TRP A 75 1.18 3.88 11.23
CA TRP A 75 0.59 5.09 10.67
C TRP A 75 -0.29 5.82 11.69
N HIS A 76 -0.58 7.09 11.41
CA HIS A 76 -1.58 7.83 12.17
C HIS A 76 -2.97 7.49 11.65
N GLY A 77 -3.82 6.94 12.52
CA GLY A 77 -5.25 6.81 12.23
C GLY A 77 -5.95 8.16 12.23
N MET A 78 -7.15 8.22 11.66
CA MET A 78 -7.98 9.45 11.63
C MET A 78 -8.29 10.01 13.02
N ASN A 79 -8.22 9.17 14.06
CA ASN A 79 -8.39 9.56 15.46
C ASN A 79 -7.10 10.10 16.12
N GLY A 80 -6.03 10.31 15.34
CA GLY A 80 -4.74 10.80 15.81
C GLY A 80 -3.87 9.76 16.51
N LYS A 81 -4.36 8.53 16.72
CA LYS A 81 -3.58 7.46 17.35
C LYS A 81 -2.63 6.81 16.37
N ILE A 82 -1.52 6.31 16.88
CA ILE A 82 -0.64 5.40 16.13
C ILE A 82 -1.33 4.05 16.02
N VAL A 83 -1.44 3.54 14.80
CA VAL A 83 -1.97 2.22 14.50
C VAL A 83 -0.80 1.29 14.19
N HIS A 84 -0.79 0.11 14.82
CA HIS A 84 0.17 -0.94 14.51
C HIS A 84 -0.41 -1.89 13.45
N PRO A 85 0.36 -2.21 12.38
CA PRO A 85 -0.12 -3.12 11.35
C PRO A 85 -0.52 -4.51 11.85
N GLU A 86 0.09 -4.97 12.94
CA GLU A 86 -0.23 -6.26 13.56
C GLU A 86 -1.63 -6.29 14.15
N GLU A 87 -2.01 -5.26 14.91
CA GLU A 87 -3.35 -5.11 15.48
C GLU A 87 -4.44 -5.17 14.39
N VAL A 88 -4.17 -4.55 13.23
CA VAL A 88 -5.11 -4.57 12.10
C VAL A 88 -5.20 -5.96 11.45
N ARG A 89 -4.08 -6.69 11.33
CA ARG A 89 -4.09 -8.07 10.82
C ARG A 89 -4.84 -9.00 11.75
N GLU A 90 -4.61 -8.91 13.05
CA GLU A 90 -5.28 -9.70 14.07
C GLU A 90 -6.79 -9.43 14.08
N ALA A 91 -7.20 -8.15 14.08
CA ALA A 91 -8.61 -7.78 14.02
C ALA A 91 -9.30 -8.32 12.76
N ARG A 92 -8.62 -8.29 11.60
CA ARG A 92 -9.13 -8.86 10.34
C ARG A 92 -9.25 -10.39 10.39
N ALA A 93 -8.26 -11.07 10.96
CA ALA A 93 -8.30 -12.53 11.14
C ALA A 93 -9.45 -12.93 12.06
N ALA A 94 -9.60 -12.24 13.20
CA ALA A 94 -10.69 -12.47 14.14
C ALA A 94 -12.07 -12.21 13.52
N ARG A 95 -12.21 -11.17 12.69
CA ARG A 95 -13.46 -10.90 11.96
C ARG A 95 -13.81 -12.03 11.00
N ARG A 96 -12.87 -12.47 10.17
CA ARG A 96 -13.07 -13.56 9.21
C ARG A 96 -13.47 -14.87 9.91
N ALA A 97 -12.78 -15.22 11.00
CA ALA A 97 -13.10 -16.42 11.76
C ALA A 97 -14.53 -16.40 12.35
N ARG A 98 -15.04 -15.22 12.73
CA ARG A 98 -16.43 -15.07 13.18
C ARG A 98 -17.43 -15.25 12.04
N GLU A 99 -17.18 -14.59 10.91
CA GLU A 99 -18.01 -14.70 9.70
C GLU A 99 -18.09 -16.17 9.22
N GLU A 100 -16.98 -16.91 9.26
CA GLU A 100 -16.93 -18.33 8.90
C GLU A 100 -17.65 -19.25 9.91
N SER A 101 -17.77 -18.83 11.18
CA SER A 101 -18.45 -19.60 12.23
C SER A 101 -19.96 -19.42 12.27
N GLU A 102 -20.48 -18.41 11.55
CA GLU A 102 -21.92 -18.09 11.45
C GLU A 102 -22.59 -18.75 10.24
N PHE A 103 -21.85 -19.51 9.44
CA PHE A 103 -22.30 -20.33 8.30
C PHE A 103 -22.09 -21.82 8.55
#